data_AF-H0G1D4-F1
#
_entry.id   AF-H0G1D4-F1
#
_cell.length_a   1.000
_cell.length_b   1.000
_cell.length_c   1.000
_cell.angle_alpha   90.00
_cell.angle_beta   90.00
_cell.angle_gamma   90.00
#
_symmetry.space_group_name_H-M   'P 1'
#
loop_
_entity.id
_entity.type
_entity.pdbx_description
1 polymer ?
#
loop_
_entity_poly.entity_id
_entity_poly.type
_entity_poly.pdbx_seq_one_letter_code
_entity_poly.pdbx_strand_id
1 'polypeptide(L)'
;MEATLPRTGGVYAPPAGTKSVSNTTIQSVPYNALVDDLAADANAARPVTAGGTAATNATDARKNLGLEIGKNVQAYDAGLQSIAALATAADRMIYTTAADAYATTALTPFARTILDDADASAALTTLGVSTFAKAILDDADAATARTTLGVAIGADVQAYDAGLQSISGLTTAADRTIYTTASDVYATTALTPFARTILDDTSAAAVKTTLGLAAVASSGSASDLGSGTISDARLPGSMAGKNFSSGVSFANAVATSNTDLSKHIQLYSGYGFTITGSTLNYTVPTNSSHVWNVNGTEVGRLNSSGLTLATPLALAEGGTGATDAATARSNLGANNASNLTTGTVSNARVSGAYDGITTLGQTGTHTITTSGEAIRIVGPASTDDPYVTFYKGAARQAYIQHTDGTGVNQGLRFYNDTATAATRPSH
;
A
#
# COMPACT_ATOMS: atom_id res chain seq x y z
N MET A 1 141.96 -9.49 -35.35
CA MET A 1 142.54 -8.42 -34.50
C MET A 1 142.48 -7.16 -35.33
N GLU A 2 141.39 -6.43 -35.18
CA GLU A 2 141.20 -5.13 -35.83
C GLU A 2 142.08 -4.14 -35.07
N ALA A 3 143.15 -3.66 -35.69
CA ALA A 3 144.04 -2.69 -35.06
C ALA A 3 143.27 -1.37 -34.96
N THR A 4 142.79 -1.05 -33.76
CA THR A 4 142.15 0.24 -33.47
C THR A 4 143.14 1.35 -33.76
N LEU A 5 142.77 2.23 -34.70
CA LEU A 5 143.56 3.40 -35.05
C LEU A 5 143.77 4.28 -33.80
N PRO A 6 144.99 4.77 -33.51
CA PRO A 6 145.23 5.59 -32.33
C PRO A 6 144.46 6.91 -32.40
N ARG A 7 143.65 7.20 -31.38
CA ARG A 7 142.91 8.45 -31.26
C ARG A 7 143.17 9.04 -29.87
N THR A 8 143.29 10.36 -29.79
CA THR A 8 143.38 11.10 -28.52
C THR A 8 142.28 12.14 -28.50
N GLY A 9 141.38 12.07 -27.52
CA GLY A 9 140.22 12.98 -27.45
C GLY A 9 139.24 12.86 -28.62
N GLY A 10 139.12 11.67 -29.24
CA GLY A 10 138.25 11.43 -30.40
C GLY A 10 138.86 11.83 -31.75
N VAL A 11 139.93 12.62 -31.74
CA VAL A 11 140.70 12.99 -32.93
C VAL A 11 141.73 11.89 -33.23
N TYR A 12 141.65 11.31 -34.42
CA TYR A 12 142.70 10.47 -34.97
C TYR A 12 143.94 11.33 -35.21
N ALA A 13 145.06 10.88 -34.65
CA ALA A 13 146.37 11.42 -34.95
C ALA A 13 147.20 10.29 -35.58
N PRO A 14 147.86 10.50 -36.72
CA PRO A 14 148.75 9.49 -37.28
C PRO A 14 149.85 9.15 -36.26
N PRO A 15 150.24 7.87 -36.12
CA PRO A 15 151.27 7.45 -35.18
C PRO A 15 152.56 8.29 -35.29
N ALA A 16 153.27 8.46 -34.17
CA ALA A 16 154.56 9.15 -34.18
C ALA A 16 155.54 8.45 -35.14
N GLY A 17 156.21 9.23 -36.00
CA GLY A 17 157.11 8.70 -37.03
C GLY A 17 156.43 8.37 -38.37
N THR A 18 155.11 8.53 -38.49
CA THR A 18 154.39 8.34 -39.76
C THR A 18 154.63 9.47 -40.77
N LYS A 19 155.20 10.62 -40.39
CA LYS A 19 155.60 11.66 -41.34
C LYS A 19 157.06 11.46 -41.78
N SER A 20 157.32 11.53 -43.09
CA SER A 20 158.66 11.44 -43.67
C SER A 20 159.42 12.77 -43.56
N VAL A 21 160.76 12.70 -43.46
CA VAL A 21 161.69 13.85 -43.34
C VAL A 21 162.49 14.08 -44.62
N SER A 22 162.90 15.33 -44.87
CA SER A 22 163.65 15.73 -46.08
C SER A 22 165.02 15.05 -46.19
N ASN A 23 165.51 14.85 -47.43
CA ASN A 23 166.75 14.12 -47.76
C ASN A 23 166.74 12.61 -47.44
N THR A 24 165.55 11.99 -47.42
CA THR A 24 165.39 10.53 -47.39
C THR A 24 164.94 9.98 -48.75
N THR A 25 164.96 8.66 -48.91
CA THR A 25 164.62 7.93 -50.15
C THR A 25 163.20 8.22 -50.67
N ILE A 26 162.29 8.69 -49.81
CA ILE A 26 160.89 8.97 -50.15
C ILE A 26 160.69 10.48 -50.26
N GLN A 27 159.96 10.93 -51.30
CA GLN A 27 159.52 12.33 -51.38
C GLN A 27 158.60 12.64 -50.20
N SER A 28 159.10 13.43 -49.25
CA SER A 28 158.41 13.69 -47.98
C SER A 28 157.09 14.46 -48.16
N VAL A 29 156.99 15.32 -49.18
CA VAL A 29 155.81 16.17 -49.39
C VAL A 29 154.56 15.38 -49.80
N PRO A 30 154.54 14.56 -50.87
CA PRO A 30 153.34 13.80 -51.26
C PRO A 30 152.90 12.79 -50.20
N TYR A 31 153.85 12.14 -49.52
CA TYR A 31 153.54 11.16 -48.49
C TYR A 31 152.89 11.80 -47.26
N ASN A 32 153.43 12.93 -46.79
CA ASN A 32 152.85 13.64 -45.66
C ASN A 32 151.45 14.19 -46.01
N ALA A 33 151.21 14.60 -47.26
CA ALA A 33 149.88 15.01 -47.73
C ALA A 33 148.85 13.85 -47.69
N LEU A 34 149.22 12.67 -48.16
CA LEU A 34 148.35 11.47 -48.07
C LEU A 34 148.00 11.13 -46.61
N VAL A 35 148.99 11.18 -45.71
CA VAL A 35 148.78 10.92 -44.29
C VAL A 35 147.85 11.96 -43.68
N ASP A 36 148.01 13.23 -44.06
CA ASP A 36 147.15 14.32 -43.61
C ASP A 36 145.72 14.19 -44.18
N ASP A 37 145.55 13.76 -45.44
CA ASP A 37 144.25 13.49 -46.05
C ASP A 37 143.52 12.33 -45.36
N LEU A 38 144.21 11.21 -45.10
CA LEU A 38 143.64 10.09 -44.34
C LEU A 38 143.27 10.50 -42.92
N ALA A 39 144.10 11.34 -42.29
CA ALA A 39 143.79 11.84 -40.96
C ALA A 39 142.61 12.81 -40.96
N ALA A 40 142.45 13.63 -42.00
CA ALA A 40 141.31 14.51 -42.19
C ALA A 40 140.04 13.71 -42.44
N ASP A 41 140.05 12.72 -43.34
CA ASP A 41 138.91 11.85 -43.62
C ASP A 41 138.45 11.07 -42.38
N ALA A 42 139.40 10.49 -41.63
CA ALA A 42 139.10 9.76 -40.40
C ALA A 42 138.51 10.65 -39.29
N ASN A 43 138.73 11.96 -39.34
CA ASN A 43 138.24 12.94 -38.37
C ASN A 43 137.01 13.73 -38.86
N ALA A 44 136.70 13.68 -40.14
CA ALA A 44 135.49 14.28 -40.68
C ALA A 44 134.26 13.50 -40.18
N ALA A 45 133.23 14.22 -39.72
CA ALA A 45 131.97 13.59 -39.35
C ALA A 45 131.34 12.90 -40.57
N ARG A 46 131.06 11.59 -40.47
CA ARG A 46 130.49 10.82 -41.58
C ARG A 46 128.99 11.11 -41.73
N PRO A 47 128.49 11.42 -42.95
CA PRO A 47 127.05 11.60 -43.17
C PRO A 47 126.30 10.28 -42.90
N VAL A 48 124.99 10.35 -42.61
CA VAL A 48 124.15 9.17 -42.34
C VAL A 48 124.19 8.14 -43.47
N THR A 49 124.35 8.59 -44.74
CA THR A 49 124.55 7.73 -45.92
C THR A 49 125.84 6.89 -45.86
N ALA A 50 126.80 7.28 -45.02
CA ALA A 50 128.02 6.57 -44.69
C ALA A 50 128.13 6.25 -43.17
N GLY A 51 127.04 6.39 -42.42
CA GLY A 51 127.00 6.28 -40.95
C GLY A 51 126.91 4.82 -40.47
N GLY A 52 127.24 4.59 -39.19
CA GLY A 52 127.45 3.28 -38.54
C GLY A 52 126.30 2.27 -38.51
N THR A 53 125.26 2.40 -39.34
CA THR A 53 124.23 1.36 -39.56
C THR A 53 124.53 0.44 -40.73
N ALA A 54 125.57 0.73 -41.54
CA ALA A 54 125.97 -0.02 -42.74
C ALA A 54 124.86 -0.18 -43.81
N ALA A 55 123.83 0.67 -43.78
CA ALA A 55 122.71 0.63 -44.73
C ALA A 55 122.80 1.77 -45.75
N THR A 56 122.42 1.49 -47.00
CA THR A 56 122.41 2.48 -48.11
C THR A 56 121.04 3.09 -48.38
N ASN A 57 120.00 2.66 -47.65
CA ASN A 57 118.65 3.21 -47.72
C ASN A 57 118.02 3.33 -46.31
N ALA A 58 116.99 4.18 -46.18
CA ALA A 58 116.37 4.48 -44.90
C ALA A 58 115.65 3.28 -44.25
N THR A 59 115.14 2.33 -45.04
CA THR A 59 114.42 1.15 -44.51
C THR A 59 115.37 0.21 -43.79
N ASP A 60 116.50 -0.11 -44.41
CA ASP A 60 117.50 -1.00 -43.81
C ASP A 60 118.25 -0.29 -42.66
N ALA A 61 118.45 1.03 -42.76
CA ALA A 61 119.01 1.82 -41.66
C ALA A 61 118.13 1.74 -40.41
N ARG A 62 116.79 1.83 -40.56
CA ARG A 62 115.84 1.65 -39.44
C ARG A 62 115.87 0.23 -38.90
N LYS A 63 115.88 -0.81 -39.75
CA LYS A 63 115.98 -2.21 -39.32
C LYS A 63 117.26 -2.47 -38.51
N ASN A 64 118.40 -1.94 -38.94
CA ASN A 64 119.69 -2.11 -38.25
C ASN A 64 119.74 -1.34 -36.92
N LEU A 65 118.93 -0.29 -36.76
CA LEU A 65 118.69 0.37 -35.47
C LEU A 65 117.63 -0.34 -34.61
N GLY A 66 117.04 -1.44 -35.08
CA GLY A 66 115.98 -2.18 -34.39
C GLY A 66 114.61 -1.51 -34.45
N LEU A 67 114.38 -0.62 -35.42
CA LEU A 67 113.14 0.14 -35.56
C LEU A 67 112.31 -0.36 -36.76
N GLU A 68 111.07 -0.76 -36.51
CA GLU A 68 110.07 -1.09 -37.53
C GLU A 68 108.85 -0.16 -37.39
N ILE A 69 108.41 0.42 -38.53
CA ILE A 69 107.22 1.28 -38.56
C ILE A 69 105.99 0.42 -38.25
N GLY A 70 105.13 0.89 -37.34
CA GLY A 70 103.98 0.17 -36.80
C GLY A 70 104.30 -0.71 -35.59
N LYS A 71 105.59 -0.91 -35.25
CA LYS A 71 106.00 -1.61 -34.01
C LYS A 71 106.73 -0.68 -33.04
N ASN A 72 107.83 -0.08 -33.49
CA ASN A 72 108.68 0.77 -32.67
C ASN A 72 108.45 2.25 -32.94
N VAL A 73 108.01 2.57 -34.16
CA VAL A 73 107.74 3.94 -34.62
C VAL A 73 106.30 3.97 -35.16
N GLN A 74 105.48 4.91 -34.71
CA GLN A 74 104.12 5.07 -35.21
C GLN A 74 104.14 5.34 -36.73
N ALA A 75 103.26 4.67 -37.50
CA ALA A 75 103.07 4.98 -38.91
C ALA A 75 102.44 6.36 -39.06
N TYR A 76 102.83 7.11 -40.10
CA TYR A 76 102.21 8.40 -40.38
C TYR A 76 100.71 8.21 -40.64
N ASP A 77 99.90 8.91 -39.86
CA ASP A 77 98.43 8.90 -39.93
C ASP A 77 97.94 10.34 -39.71
N ALA A 78 97.14 10.85 -40.66
CA ALA A 78 96.68 12.23 -40.66
C ALA A 78 95.75 12.53 -39.47
N GLY A 79 94.91 11.56 -39.08
CA GLY A 79 94.02 11.66 -37.92
C GLY A 79 94.81 11.73 -36.61
N LEU A 80 95.82 10.88 -36.44
CA LEU A 80 96.72 10.95 -35.28
C LEU A 80 97.50 12.27 -35.24
N GLN A 81 97.93 12.79 -36.39
CA GLN A 81 98.55 14.12 -36.46
C GLN A 81 97.57 15.22 -36.01
N SER A 82 96.31 15.15 -36.43
CA SER A 82 95.27 16.10 -36.00
C SER A 82 95.00 16.01 -34.49
N ILE A 83 94.90 14.80 -33.92
CA ILE A 83 94.74 14.59 -32.46
C ILE A 83 95.96 15.11 -31.71
N ALA A 84 97.17 14.83 -32.18
CA ALA A 84 98.42 15.28 -31.55
C ALA A 84 98.58 16.82 -31.59
N ALA A 85 97.91 17.49 -32.53
CA ALA A 85 97.89 18.94 -32.63
C ALA A 85 96.83 19.61 -31.71
N LEU A 86 95.94 18.83 -31.08
CA LEU A 86 94.95 19.38 -30.16
C LEU A 86 95.60 19.87 -28.87
N ALA A 87 95.22 21.07 -28.44
CA ALA A 87 95.55 21.54 -27.10
C ALA A 87 94.83 20.70 -26.04
N THR A 88 95.58 20.12 -25.10
CA THR A 88 95.01 19.44 -23.94
C THR A 88 94.50 20.48 -22.94
N ALA A 89 93.22 20.37 -22.58
CA ALA A 89 92.58 21.26 -21.62
C ALA A 89 91.51 20.49 -20.84
N ALA A 90 91.28 20.89 -19.58
CA ALA A 90 90.22 20.35 -18.76
C ALA A 90 88.83 20.63 -19.38
N ASP A 91 87.85 19.80 -19.03
CA ASP A 91 86.44 19.99 -19.41
C ASP A 91 86.19 20.02 -20.92
N ARG A 92 86.96 19.27 -21.72
CA ARG A 92 86.77 19.18 -23.17
C ARG A 92 86.62 17.74 -23.66
N MET A 93 85.81 17.55 -24.70
CA MET A 93 85.66 16.30 -25.44
C MET A 93 86.19 16.45 -26.86
N ILE A 94 86.89 15.43 -27.36
CA ILE A 94 87.31 15.35 -28.75
C ILE A 94 86.13 14.93 -29.63
N TYR A 95 85.96 15.58 -30.78
CA TYR A 95 84.99 15.21 -31.80
C TYR A 95 85.57 15.44 -33.19
N THR A 96 84.96 14.85 -34.22
CA THR A 96 85.38 15.02 -35.61
C THR A 96 84.58 16.14 -36.28
N THR A 97 85.25 17.01 -37.03
CA THR A 97 84.62 18.05 -37.86
C THR A 97 84.64 17.70 -39.34
N ALA A 98 85.58 16.85 -39.77
CA ALA A 98 85.68 16.23 -41.09
C ALA A 98 86.51 14.94 -40.98
N ALA A 99 86.70 14.23 -42.10
CA ALA A 99 87.64 13.09 -42.15
C ALA A 99 89.05 13.56 -41.76
N ASP A 100 89.71 12.81 -40.86
CA ASP A 100 91.03 13.11 -40.29
C ASP A 100 91.18 14.50 -39.64
N ALA A 101 90.06 15.18 -39.34
CA ALA A 101 90.04 16.49 -38.68
C ALA A 101 89.32 16.38 -37.34
N TYR A 102 90.11 16.42 -36.27
CA TYR A 102 89.64 16.41 -34.90
C TYR A 102 89.66 17.83 -34.31
N ALA A 103 88.64 18.12 -33.52
CA ALA A 103 88.52 19.35 -32.75
C ALA A 103 88.10 19.00 -31.32
N THR A 104 88.18 19.98 -30.42
CA THR A 104 87.65 19.83 -29.06
C THR A 104 86.47 20.76 -28.83
N THR A 105 85.45 20.29 -28.13
CA THR A 105 84.33 21.11 -27.64
C THR A 105 84.34 21.12 -26.10
N ALA A 106 83.84 22.20 -25.49
CA ALA A 106 83.75 22.30 -24.05
C ALA A 106 82.52 21.52 -23.53
N LEU A 107 82.68 20.79 -22.42
CA LEU A 107 81.59 20.19 -21.66
C LEU A 107 81.38 20.98 -20.38
N THR A 108 80.12 21.34 -20.08
CA THR A 108 79.79 21.90 -18.77
C THR A 108 79.94 20.82 -17.69
N PRO A 109 80.14 21.20 -16.41
CA PRO A 109 80.08 20.25 -15.31
C PRO A 109 78.80 19.42 -15.31
N PHE A 110 77.65 20.04 -15.59
CA PHE A 110 76.35 19.36 -15.69
C PHE A 110 76.25 18.39 -16.88
N ALA A 111 76.79 18.73 -18.06
CA ALA A 111 76.77 17.80 -19.19
C ALA A 111 77.57 16.52 -18.88
N ARG A 112 78.65 16.63 -18.10
CA ARG A 112 79.43 15.47 -17.67
C ARG A 112 78.68 14.54 -16.73
N THR A 113 77.78 15.08 -15.90
CA THR A 113 76.94 14.27 -15.01
C THR A 113 75.81 13.53 -15.74
N ILE A 114 75.60 13.81 -17.04
CA ILE A 114 74.65 13.04 -17.86
C ILE A 114 75.39 12.01 -18.72
N LEU A 115 76.64 12.31 -19.12
CA LEU A 115 77.45 11.43 -19.95
C LEU A 115 78.09 10.27 -19.17
N ASP A 116 78.20 10.37 -17.85
CA ASP A 116 78.68 9.30 -16.96
C ASP A 116 77.59 8.30 -16.58
N ASP A 117 76.32 8.66 -16.75
CA ASP A 117 75.17 7.82 -16.41
C ASP A 117 75.06 6.59 -17.33
N ALA A 118 74.97 5.40 -16.73
CA ALA A 118 75.00 4.13 -17.45
C ALA A 118 73.68 3.79 -18.18
N ASP A 119 72.57 4.40 -17.78
CA ASP A 119 71.25 4.19 -18.36
C ASP A 119 70.35 5.44 -18.24
N ALA A 120 69.18 5.38 -18.88
CA ALA A 120 68.23 6.49 -18.89
C ALA A 120 67.64 6.82 -17.50
N SER A 121 67.52 5.83 -16.60
CA SER A 121 67.00 6.04 -15.25
C SER A 121 68.00 6.82 -14.38
N ALA A 122 69.28 6.53 -14.53
CA ALA A 122 70.37 7.29 -13.94
C ALA A 122 70.35 8.74 -14.45
N ALA A 123 70.28 8.95 -15.78
CA ALA A 123 70.16 10.28 -16.39
C ALA A 123 68.97 11.09 -15.85
N LEU A 124 67.79 10.46 -15.71
CA LEU A 124 66.60 11.10 -15.13
C LEU A 124 66.80 11.45 -13.65
N THR A 125 67.54 10.63 -12.89
CA THR A 125 67.91 10.93 -11.51
C THR A 125 68.78 12.19 -11.44
N THR A 126 69.78 12.29 -12.32
CA THR A 126 70.66 13.46 -12.40
C THR A 126 69.90 14.72 -12.82
N LEU A 127 68.87 14.58 -13.65
CA LEU A 127 67.96 15.67 -14.01
C LEU A 127 66.99 16.09 -12.88
N GLY A 128 67.04 15.41 -11.72
CA GLY A 128 66.17 15.70 -10.58
C GLY A 128 64.77 15.09 -10.67
N VAL A 129 64.54 14.16 -11.61
CA VAL A 129 63.25 13.45 -11.70
C VAL A 129 63.15 12.48 -10.53
N SER A 130 62.09 12.64 -9.73
CA SER A 130 61.84 11.81 -8.56
C SER A 130 61.58 10.35 -8.95
N THR A 131 61.77 9.44 -7.99
CA THR A 131 61.42 8.01 -8.18
C THR A 131 59.95 7.83 -8.52
N PHE A 132 59.06 8.61 -7.91
CA PHE A 132 57.63 8.61 -8.20
C PHE A 132 57.33 9.03 -9.64
N ALA A 133 57.93 10.11 -10.14
CA ALA A 133 57.73 10.54 -11.52
C ALA A 133 58.31 9.54 -12.51
N LYS A 134 59.46 8.92 -12.20
CA LYS A 134 60.05 7.86 -13.01
C LYS A 134 59.10 6.66 -13.17
N ALA A 135 58.41 6.27 -12.10
CA ALA A 135 57.44 5.18 -12.10
C ALA A 135 56.15 5.49 -12.87
N ILE A 136 55.90 6.74 -13.26
CA ILE A 136 54.78 7.11 -14.16
C ILE A 136 55.28 7.28 -15.59
N LEU A 137 56.51 7.76 -15.78
CA LEU A 137 57.10 8.00 -17.10
C LEU A 137 57.46 6.69 -17.84
N ASP A 138 57.62 5.59 -17.12
CA ASP A 138 57.84 4.25 -17.69
C ASP A 138 56.53 3.50 -18.04
N ASP A 139 55.37 4.03 -17.65
CA ASP A 139 54.07 3.42 -17.94
C ASP A 139 53.66 3.58 -19.41
N ALA A 140 53.28 2.47 -20.03
CA ALA A 140 52.96 2.42 -21.47
C ALA A 140 51.63 3.08 -21.84
N ASP A 141 50.69 3.17 -20.91
CA ASP A 141 49.37 3.76 -21.13
C ASP A 141 48.76 4.38 -19.86
N ALA A 142 47.64 5.07 -20.04
CA ALA A 142 46.94 5.73 -18.94
C ALA A 142 46.34 4.76 -17.90
N ALA A 143 46.09 3.49 -18.26
CA ALA A 143 45.55 2.51 -17.33
C ALA A 143 46.64 2.07 -16.34
N THR A 144 47.83 1.78 -16.86
CA THR A 144 49.03 1.42 -16.08
C THR A 144 49.43 2.59 -15.17
N ALA A 145 49.44 3.82 -15.69
CA ALA A 145 49.66 5.04 -14.90
C ALA A 145 48.68 5.20 -13.73
N ARG A 146 47.39 4.88 -13.91
CA ARG A 146 46.41 4.91 -12.80
C ARG A 146 46.71 3.84 -11.76
N THR A 147 47.11 2.64 -12.18
CA THR A 147 47.54 1.57 -11.27
C THR A 147 48.77 1.99 -10.46
N THR A 148 49.78 2.60 -11.10
CA THR A 148 50.95 3.18 -10.42
C THR A 148 50.57 4.26 -9.42
N LEU A 149 49.62 5.13 -9.77
CA LEU A 149 49.07 6.13 -8.86
C LEU A 149 48.24 5.54 -7.70
N GLY A 150 47.98 4.22 -7.72
CA GLY A 150 47.15 3.54 -6.73
C GLY A 150 45.67 3.91 -6.82
N VAL A 151 45.18 4.30 -8.01
CA VAL A 151 43.80 4.72 -8.22
C VAL A 151 43.09 3.69 -9.10
N ALA A 152 42.14 2.97 -8.52
CA ALA A 152 41.27 2.04 -9.24
C ALA A 152 39.88 2.65 -9.48
N ILE A 153 39.46 2.68 -10.76
CA ILE A 153 38.09 3.05 -11.12
C ILE A 153 37.13 1.98 -10.59
N GLY A 154 36.09 2.41 -9.87
CA GLY A 154 35.13 1.57 -9.16
C GLY A 154 35.47 1.30 -7.68
N ALA A 155 36.68 1.64 -7.22
CA ALA A 155 37.07 1.54 -5.81
C ALA A 155 37.39 2.92 -5.22
N ASP A 156 38.35 3.64 -5.83
CA ASP A 156 38.80 4.96 -5.35
C ASP A 156 38.09 6.10 -6.08
N VAL A 157 37.76 5.88 -7.36
CA VAL A 157 37.07 6.85 -8.21
C VAL A 157 35.82 6.19 -8.77
N GLN A 158 34.67 6.87 -8.67
CA GLN A 158 33.42 6.36 -9.22
C GLN A 158 33.56 6.15 -10.74
N ALA A 159 33.17 4.96 -11.22
CA ALA A 159 33.08 4.69 -12.65
C ALA A 159 32.04 5.62 -13.28
N TYR A 160 32.31 6.08 -14.51
CA TYR A 160 31.34 6.91 -15.22
C TYR A 160 30.01 6.16 -15.35
N ASP A 161 28.94 6.78 -14.86
CA ASP A 161 27.57 6.27 -14.87
C ASP A 161 26.64 7.44 -15.22
N ALA A 162 25.84 7.26 -16.28
CA ALA A 162 24.98 8.31 -16.80
C ALA A 162 23.87 8.69 -15.80
N GLY A 163 23.35 7.71 -15.05
CA GLY A 163 22.35 7.93 -14.01
C GLY A 163 22.90 8.76 -12.85
N LEU A 164 24.12 8.45 -12.37
CA LEU A 164 24.79 9.26 -11.36
C LEU A 164 25.11 10.67 -11.85
N GLN A 165 25.50 10.83 -13.11
CA GLN A 165 25.68 12.16 -13.71
C GLN A 165 24.36 12.95 -13.69
N SER A 166 23.24 12.32 -14.07
CA SER A 166 21.92 12.95 -13.99
C SER A 166 21.52 13.33 -12.56
N ILE A 167 21.73 12.45 -11.58
CA ILE A 167 21.46 12.72 -10.16
C ILE A 167 22.30 13.90 -9.66
N SER A 168 23.59 13.95 -10.00
CA SER A 168 24.49 15.05 -9.60
C SER A 168 24.11 16.40 -10.20
N GLY A 169 23.38 16.41 -11.32
CA GLY A 169 22.84 17.62 -11.95
C GLY A 169 21.52 18.11 -11.35
N LEU A 170 20.90 17.38 -10.42
CA LEU A 170 19.67 17.80 -9.78
C LEU A 170 19.89 18.96 -8.81
N THR A 171 19.01 19.96 -8.86
CA THR A 171 18.97 20.98 -7.81
C THR A 171 18.42 20.38 -6.52
N THR A 172 19.22 20.39 -5.47
CA THR A 172 18.78 20.00 -4.12
C THR A 172 17.95 21.12 -3.51
N ALA A 173 16.75 20.78 -3.06
CA ALA A 173 15.84 21.71 -2.39
C ALA A 173 15.02 20.95 -1.34
N ALA A 174 14.55 21.66 -0.32
CA ALA A 174 13.63 21.10 0.67
C ALA A 174 12.34 20.61 -0.01
N ASP A 175 11.68 19.65 0.62
CA ASP A 175 10.35 19.18 0.23
C ASP A 175 10.26 18.64 -1.21
N ARG A 176 11.30 17.95 -1.67
CA ARG A 176 11.31 17.26 -2.98
C ARG A 176 11.76 15.81 -2.86
N THR A 177 11.29 14.97 -3.78
CA THR A 177 11.77 13.60 -3.97
C THR A 177 12.32 13.42 -5.38
N ILE A 178 13.29 12.51 -5.51
CA ILE A 178 13.90 12.13 -6.78
C ILE A 178 13.07 11.01 -7.42
N TYR A 179 12.84 11.08 -8.73
CA TYR A 179 12.20 10.02 -9.51
C TYR A 179 12.82 9.94 -10.91
N THR A 180 12.61 8.83 -11.61
CA THR A 180 13.09 8.63 -12.98
C THR A 180 12.03 9.01 -14.01
N THR A 181 12.42 9.70 -15.07
CA THR A 181 11.54 10.02 -16.22
C THR A 181 11.90 9.21 -17.46
N ALA A 182 13.11 8.68 -17.54
CA ALA A 182 13.60 7.75 -18.56
C ALA A 182 14.81 6.97 -17.99
N SER A 183 15.40 6.05 -18.78
CA SER A 183 16.69 5.43 -18.41
C SER A 183 17.73 6.53 -18.20
N ASP A 184 18.42 6.50 -17.06
CA ASP A 184 19.48 7.44 -16.70
C ASP A 184 19.07 8.92 -16.68
N VAL A 185 17.76 9.22 -16.61
CA VAL A 185 17.23 10.57 -16.48
C VAL A 185 16.42 10.68 -15.19
N TYR A 186 16.98 11.38 -14.23
CA TYR A 186 16.38 11.67 -12.94
C TYR A 186 15.84 13.10 -12.93
N ALA A 187 14.73 13.30 -12.23
CA ALA A 187 14.10 14.59 -12.01
C ALA A 187 13.65 14.70 -10.55
N THR A 188 13.29 15.91 -10.11
CA THR A 188 12.70 16.12 -8.78
C THR A 188 11.28 16.64 -8.88
N THR A 189 10.40 16.08 -8.06
CA THR A 189 9.04 16.58 -7.86
C THR A 189 8.85 17.04 -6.42
N ALA A 190 7.96 18.01 -6.20
CA ALA A 190 7.68 18.52 -4.87
C ALA A 190 6.80 17.53 -4.08
N LEU A 191 7.14 17.30 -2.81
CA LEU A 191 6.30 16.61 -1.84
C LEU A 191 5.60 17.65 -0.97
N THR A 192 4.27 17.61 -0.91
CA THR A 192 3.52 18.42 0.04
C THR A 192 3.80 17.96 1.48
N PRO A 193 3.59 18.82 2.50
CA PRO A 193 3.66 18.39 3.89
C PRO A 193 2.77 17.19 4.19
N PHE A 194 1.57 17.13 3.63
CA PHE A 194 0.64 15.99 3.77
C PHE A 194 1.17 14.71 3.11
N ALA A 195 1.77 14.79 1.91
CA ALA A 195 2.34 13.59 1.29
C ALA A 195 3.46 12.98 2.14
N ARG A 196 4.22 13.83 2.87
CA ARG A 196 5.27 13.36 3.79
C ARG A 196 4.71 12.61 5.00
N THR A 197 3.48 12.92 5.45
CA THR A 197 2.82 12.17 6.53
C THR A 197 2.29 10.81 6.08
N ILE A 198 2.34 10.49 4.78
CA ILE A 198 1.96 9.17 4.28
C ILE A 198 3.21 8.33 4.00
N LEU A 199 4.30 8.97 3.58
CA LEU A 199 5.56 8.30 3.25
C LEU A 199 6.42 7.95 4.49
N ASP A 200 6.17 8.60 5.63
CA ASP A 200 6.83 8.28 6.92
C ASP A 200 6.21 7.08 7.63
N ASP A 201 4.98 6.71 7.27
CA ASP A 201 4.25 5.62 7.88
C ASP A 201 4.83 4.24 7.52
N THR A 202 5.24 3.48 8.55
CA THR A 202 5.88 2.16 8.40
C THR A 202 4.90 1.02 8.13
N SER A 203 3.58 1.26 8.18
CA SER A 203 2.56 0.24 7.94
C SER A 203 1.29 0.81 7.32
N ALA A 204 0.53 -0.05 6.63
CA ALA A 204 -0.79 0.31 6.14
C ALA A 204 -1.77 0.72 7.26
N ALA A 205 -1.57 0.22 8.49
CA ALA A 205 -2.37 0.65 9.64
C ALA A 205 -2.07 2.10 10.02
N ALA A 206 -0.80 2.49 10.01
CA ALA A 206 -0.37 3.87 10.25
C ALA A 206 -0.91 4.82 9.16
N VAL A 207 -0.76 4.46 7.88
CA VAL A 207 -1.35 5.22 6.76
C VAL A 207 -2.86 5.41 6.92
N LYS A 208 -3.59 4.37 7.33
CA LYS A 208 -5.04 4.48 7.59
C LYS A 208 -5.34 5.41 8.76
N THR A 209 -4.52 5.43 9.80
CA THR A 209 -4.67 6.38 10.91
C THR A 209 -4.43 7.81 10.42
N THR A 210 -3.35 8.04 9.66
CA THR A 210 -3.03 9.36 9.11
C THR A 210 -4.09 9.89 8.14
N LEU A 211 -4.68 9.00 7.32
CA LEU A 211 -5.81 9.33 6.44
C LEU A 211 -7.16 9.44 7.17
N GLY A 212 -7.22 9.17 8.49
CA GLY A 212 -8.48 9.12 9.25
C GLY A 212 -9.39 7.95 8.88
N LEU A 213 -8.88 6.95 8.15
CA LEU A 213 -9.57 5.75 7.71
C LEU A 213 -9.62 4.65 8.79
N ALA A 214 -8.81 4.75 9.86
CA ALA A 214 -8.73 3.74 10.92
C ALA A 214 -10.06 3.50 11.63
N ALA A 215 -10.92 4.52 11.71
CA ALA A 215 -12.28 4.39 12.25
C ALA A 215 -13.14 3.43 11.41
N VAL A 216 -13.20 3.58 10.09
CA VAL A 216 -14.12 2.75 9.30
C VAL A 216 -13.55 1.34 9.03
N ALA A 217 -12.23 1.21 8.94
CA ALA A 217 -11.61 0.01 8.38
C ALA A 217 -11.14 -1.02 9.42
N SER A 218 -10.99 -0.68 10.71
CA SER A 218 -10.48 -1.65 11.70
C SER A 218 -11.57 -2.51 12.34
N SER A 219 -12.77 -1.95 12.53
CA SER A 219 -13.91 -2.66 13.12
C SER A 219 -14.97 -3.09 12.09
N GLY A 220 -14.93 -2.50 10.88
CA GLY A 220 -16.03 -2.59 9.91
C GLY A 220 -17.34 -1.97 10.42
N SER A 221 -17.28 -1.19 11.52
CA SER A 221 -18.43 -0.68 12.25
C SER A 221 -18.65 0.80 12.03
N ALA A 222 -19.91 1.17 11.86
CA ALA A 222 -20.39 2.55 11.83
C ALA A 222 -20.14 3.32 13.15
N SER A 223 -19.91 2.61 14.26
CA SER A 223 -19.69 3.16 15.60
C SER A 223 -18.48 4.08 15.70
N ASP A 224 -17.55 3.95 14.76
CA ASP A 224 -16.26 4.63 14.83
C ASP A 224 -16.36 6.06 14.25
N LEU A 225 -17.51 6.42 13.66
CA LEU A 225 -17.90 7.80 13.46
C LEU A 225 -18.55 8.33 14.74
N GLY A 226 -17.77 9.05 15.56
CA GLY A 226 -18.25 9.65 16.83
C GLY A 226 -19.45 10.60 16.67
N SER A 227 -19.73 11.05 15.45
CA SER A 227 -21.00 11.64 14.98
C SER A 227 -21.03 11.64 13.44
N GLY A 228 -22.21 11.62 12.82
CA GLY A 228 -22.36 11.79 11.37
C GLY A 228 -23.33 10.81 10.71
N THR A 229 -23.69 11.10 9.45
CA THR A 229 -24.53 10.23 8.61
C THR A 229 -23.66 9.32 7.75
N ILE A 230 -23.97 8.02 7.71
CA ILE A 230 -23.45 7.13 6.66
C ILE A 230 -24.40 7.23 5.47
N SER A 231 -23.87 7.56 4.30
CA SER A 231 -24.65 7.58 3.06
C SER A 231 -25.27 6.22 2.78
N ASP A 232 -26.54 6.17 2.37
CA ASP A 232 -27.30 4.94 2.10
C ASP A 232 -26.54 3.92 1.25
N ALA A 233 -25.75 4.37 0.27
CA ALA A 233 -24.93 3.51 -0.59
C ALA A 233 -23.90 2.63 0.16
N ARG A 234 -23.60 2.96 1.42
CA ARG A 234 -22.67 2.23 2.29
C ARG A 234 -23.39 1.35 3.31
N LEU A 235 -24.71 1.43 3.42
CA LEU A 235 -25.50 0.48 4.18
C LEU A 235 -25.65 -0.81 3.35
N PRO A 236 -25.56 -1.99 3.95
CA PRO A 236 -25.82 -3.23 3.22
C PRO A 236 -27.27 -3.23 2.72
N GLY A 237 -27.51 -3.83 1.55
CA GLY A 237 -28.87 -3.96 0.98
C GLY A 237 -29.85 -4.75 1.86
N SER A 238 -29.35 -5.42 2.91
CA SER A 238 -30.15 -6.06 3.95
C SER A 238 -29.54 -5.77 5.32
N MET A 239 -30.40 -5.42 6.28
CA MET A 239 -30.01 -5.23 7.69
C MET A 239 -30.39 -6.44 8.57
N ALA A 240 -30.66 -7.60 7.94
CA ALA A 240 -31.03 -8.81 8.65
C ALA A 240 -29.96 -9.21 9.69
N GLY A 241 -30.38 -9.53 10.91
CA GLY A 241 -29.50 -9.95 12.00
C GLY A 241 -28.77 -8.82 12.74
N LYS A 242 -29.11 -7.55 12.49
CA LYS A 242 -28.59 -6.41 13.28
C LYS A 242 -29.55 -6.05 14.43
N ASN A 243 -29.01 -5.78 15.61
CA ASN A 243 -29.78 -5.30 16.76
C ASN A 243 -29.84 -3.77 16.75
N PHE A 244 -31.05 -3.22 16.65
CA PHE A 244 -31.30 -1.80 16.91
C PHE A 244 -31.69 -1.63 18.37
N SER A 245 -30.81 -1.06 19.19
CA SER A 245 -30.99 -0.89 20.64
C SER A 245 -31.81 0.33 21.04
N SER A 246 -32.25 1.14 20.07
CA SER A 246 -33.15 2.28 20.24
C SER A 246 -34.24 2.26 19.17
N GLY A 247 -35.25 3.11 19.33
CA GLY A 247 -36.38 3.16 18.39
C GLY A 247 -35.91 3.44 16.96
N VAL A 248 -36.29 2.56 16.03
CA VAL A 248 -36.15 2.83 14.60
C VAL A 248 -37.15 3.92 14.25
N SER A 249 -36.67 5.13 14.00
CA SER A 249 -37.49 6.22 13.49
C SER A 249 -37.58 6.12 11.96
N PHE A 250 -38.75 5.75 11.45
CA PHE A 250 -39.06 5.87 10.03
C PHE A 250 -39.29 7.36 9.72
N ALA A 251 -38.21 8.13 9.60
CA ALA A 251 -38.28 9.56 9.38
C ALA A 251 -38.98 9.91 8.04
N ASN A 252 -39.48 11.15 7.98
CA ASN A 252 -40.42 11.80 7.05
C ASN A 252 -40.09 11.79 5.53
N ALA A 253 -39.23 10.89 5.04
CA ALA A 253 -38.91 10.72 3.62
C ALA A 253 -39.56 9.45 3.05
N VAL A 254 -40.80 9.18 3.45
CA VAL A 254 -41.65 8.31 2.64
C VAL A 254 -41.97 9.12 1.38
N ALA A 255 -41.34 8.77 0.26
CA ALA A 255 -41.61 9.39 -1.03
C ALA A 255 -43.13 9.56 -1.24
N THR A 256 -43.53 10.67 -1.85
CA THR A 256 -44.93 11.12 -2.04
C THR A 256 -45.87 10.11 -2.72
N SER A 257 -45.37 8.93 -3.12
CA SER A 257 -46.15 7.84 -3.72
C SER A 257 -46.08 6.49 -3.00
N ASN A 258 -45.30 6.32 -1.92
CA ASN A 258 -45.22 5.04 -1.19
C ASN A 258 -45.94 5.12 0.16
N THR A 259 -47.27 5.23 0.16
CA THR A 259 -48.09 4.98 1.36
C THR A 259 -48.03 3.52 1.87
N ASP A 260 -47.16 2.70 1.30
CA ASP A 260 -47.06 1.28 1.58
C ASP A 260 -46.14 0.97 2.78
N LEU A 261 -46.67 1.19 3.99
CA LEU A 261 -46.08 0.71 5.24
C LEU A 261 -46.17 -0.82 5.41
N SER A 262 -46.79 -1.57 4.49
CA SER A 262 -46.97 -3.02 4.66
C SER A 262 -45.69 -3.82 4.52
N LYS A 263 -44.66 -3.26 3.88
CA LYS A 263 -43.32 -3.83 3.90
C LYS A 263 -42.58 -3.58 5.22
N HIS A 264 -43.02 -2.61 6.02
CA HIS A 264 -42.40 -2.24 7.31
C HIS A 264 -43.11 -2.88 8.51
N ILE A 265 -44.44 -3.11 8.43
CA ILE A 265 -45.21 -3.89 9.42
C ILE A 265 -45.79 -5.14 8.72
N GLN A 266 -44.94 -5.88 8.01
CA GLN A 266 -45.26 -7.26 7.69
C GLN A 266 -44.91 -8.08 8.93
N LEU A 267 -45.93 -8.49 9.69
CA LEU A 267 -45.74 -9.34 10.88
C LEU A 267 -45.14 -10.69 10.48
N TYR A 268 -45.46 -11.16 9.27
CA TYR A 268 -44.92 -12.35 8.62
C TYR A 268 -45.29 -12.32 7.14
N SER A 269 -44.53 -12.96 6.25
CA SER A 269 -44.69 -12.97 4.78
C SER A 269 -46.15 -12.85 4.27
N GLY A 270 -46.56 -11.65 3.83
CA GLY A 270 -47.91 -11.35 3.31
C GLY A 270 -48.99 -11.00 4.35
N TYR A 271 -48.69 -11.09 5.65
CA TYR A 271 -49.54 -10.70 6.78
C TYR A 271 -49.08 -9.37 7.36
N GLY A 272 -50.00 -8.43 7.57
CA GLY A 272 -49.65 -7.17 8.21
C GLY A 272 -50.70 -6.09 8.05
N PHE A 273 -50.26 -4.84 8.17
CA PHE A 273 -51.11 -3.68 7.96
C PHE A 273 -50.60 -2.86 6.77
N THR A 274 -51.48 -2.58 5.81
CA THR A 274 -51.28 -1.61 4.73
C THR A 274 -51.99 -0.30 5.11
N ILE A 275 -51.53 0.84 4.60
CA ILE A 275 -52.29 2.09 4.67
C ILE A 275 -52.71 2.47 3.25
N THR A 276 -54.00 2.74 3.07
CA THR A 276 -54.52 3.27 1.80
C THR A 276 -55.33 4.52 2.11
N GLY A 277 -54.84 5.68 1.65
CA GLY A 277 -55.39 6.97 2.06
C GLY A 277 -55.27 7.18 3.57
N SER A 278 -56.40 7.41 4.24
CA SER A 278 -56.49 7.60 5.70
C SER A 278 -56.85 6.32 6.47
N THR A 279 -56.88 5.17 5.81
CA THR A 279 -57.36 3.90 6.41
C THR A 279 -56.21 2.93 6.62
N LEU A 280 -56.08 2.42 7.85
CA LEU A 280 -55.22 1.29 8.18
C LEU A 280 -55.96 -0.01 7.84
N ASN A 281 -55.53 -0.67 6.78
CA ASN A 281 -56.10 -1.91 6.28
C ASN A 281 -55.30 -3.10 6.82
N TYR A 282 -55.98 -4.13 7.30
CA TYR A 282 -55.33 -5.41 7.58
C TYR A 282 -55.22 -6.20 6.27
N THR A 283 -54.02 -6.69 5.96
CA THR A 283 -53.74 -7.50 4.76
C THR A 283 -53.35 -8.90 5.17
N VAL A 284 -54.02 -9.88 4.59
CA VAL A 284 -53.79 -11.30 4.83
C VAL A 284 -54.02 -12.06 3.51
N PRO A 285 -53.19 -13.08 3.17
CA PRO A 285 -53.41 -13.87 1.97
C PRO A 285 -54.76 -14.61 2.00
N THR A 286 -55.24 -15.04 0.83
CA THR A 286 -56.44 -15.88 0.74
C THR A 286 -56.24 -17.17 1.54
N ASN A 287 -57.24 -17.55 2.35
CA ASN A 287 -57.20 -18.72 3.26
C ASN A 287 -56.16 -18.64 4.38
N SER A 288 -55.68 -17.43 4.71
CA SER A 288 -54.73 -17.20 5.79
C SER A 288 -55.38 -16.43 6.94
N SER A 289 -54.80 -16.54 8.14
CA SER A 289 -55.34 -15.91 9.33
C SER A 289 -54.29 -15.63 10.38
N HIS A 290 -54.42 -14.51 11.09
CA HIS A 290 -53.70 -14.30 12.33
C HIS A 290 -54.58 -14.79 13.48
N VAL A 291 -54.03 -15.67 14.31
CA VAL A 291 -54.76 -16.37 15.37
C VAL A 291 -54.18 -15.96 16.71
N TRP A 292 -55.02 -15.47 17.61
CA TRP A 292 -54.68 -15.32 19.01
C TRP A 292 -54.95 -16.65 19.70
N ASN A 293 -53.88 -17.31 20.15
CA ASN A 293 -53.95 -18.53 20.93
C ASN A 293 -53.60 -18.22 22.39
N VAL A 294 -54.38 -18.77 23.32
CA VAL A 294 -54.04 -18.81 24.75
C VAL A 294 -53.83 -20.28 25.11
N ASN A 295 -52.61 -20.64 25.50
CA ASN A 295 -52.23 -22.02 25.85
C ASN A 295 -52.55 -23.06 24.75
N GLY A 296 -52.46 -22.67 23.47
CA GLY A 296 -52.74 -23.53 22.33
C GLY A 296 -54.21 -23.57 21.88
N THR A 297 -55.12 -22.90 22.61
CA THR A 297 -56.53 -22.75 22.21
C THR A 297 -56.73 -21.41 21.52
N GLU A 298 -57.31 -21.43 20.33
CA GLU A 298 -57.70 -20.20 19.62
C GLU A 298 -58.78 -19.46 20.42
N VAL A 299 -58.50 -18.20 20.74
CA VAL A 299 -59.44 -17.27 21.39
C VAL A 299 -59.94 -16.19 20.43
N GLY A 300 -59.25 -15.98 19.31
CA GLY A 300 -59.72 -15.14 18.23
C GLY A 300 -58.89 -15.27 16.97
N ARG A 301 -59.44 -14.78 15.86
CA ARG A 301 -58.86 -14.84 14.53
C ARG A 301 -59.19 -13.60 13.72
N LEU A 302 -58.22 -13.06 13.00
CA LEU A 302 -58.42 -12.06 11.96
C LEU A 302 -57.99 -12.64 10.60
N ASN A 303 -58.93 -12.75 9.67
CA ASN A 303 -58.71 -13.29 8.33
C ASN A 303 -59.40 -12.43 7.25
N SER A 304 -59.40 -12.90 6.01
CA SER A 304 -60.06 -12.21 4.89
C SER A 304 -61.58 -12.02 5.06
N SER A 305 -62.20 -12.76 5.98
CA SER A 305 -63.62 -12.67 6.31
C SER A 305 -63.90 -11.77 7.53
N GLY A 306 -62.87 -11.16 8.13
CA GLY A 306 -62.99 -10.26 9.27
C GLY A 306 -62.48 -10.83 10.59
N LEU A 307 -62.95 -10.28 11.71
CA LEU A 307 -62.61 -10.67 13.08
C LEU A 307 -63.60 -11.73 13.59
N THR A 308 -63.09 -12.83 14.14
CA THR A 308 -63.86 -13.86 14.84
C THR A 308 -63.28 -14.06 16.24
N LEU A 309 -64.12 -14.20 17.25
CA LEU A 309 -63.72 -14.54 18.62
C LEU A 309 -64.25 -15.94 18.96
N ALA A 310 -63.44 -16.78 19.59
CA ALA A 310 -63.81 -18.17 19.88
C ALA A 310 -64.78 -18.28 21.07
N THR A 311 -64.70 -17.36 22.02
CA THR A 311 -65.67 -17.22 23.11
C THR A 311 -66.66 -16.10 22.78
N PRO A 312 -67.98 -16.33 22.89
CA PRO A 312 -68.96 -15.26 22.81
C PRO A 312 -68.61 -14.15 23.80
N LEU A 313 -68.73 -12.89 23.36
CA LEU A 313 -68.56 -11.74 24.24
C LEU A 313 -69.62 -11.80 25.35
N ALA A 314 -69.20 -11.61 26.60
CA ALA A 314 -70.11 -11.55 27.74
C ALA A 314 -71.18 -10.46 27.50
N LEU A 315 -72.34 -10.57 28.15
CA LEU A 315 -73.48 -9.67 27.89
C LEU A 315 -73.14 -8.17 28.03
N ALA A 316 -72.19 -7.83 28.91
CA ALA A 316 -71.67 -6.47 29.07
C ALA A 316 -70.88 -5.94 27.86
N GLU A 317 -70.44 -6.82 26.96
CA GLU A 317 -69.62 -6.51 25.78
C GLU A 317 -70.24 -7.06 24.46
N GLY A 318 -71.36 -7.78 24.53
CA GLY A 318 -71.93 -8.62 23.47
C GLY A 318 -72.88 -7.92 22.49
N GLY A 319 -72.58 -6.69 22.06
CA GLY A 319 -73.23 -6.08 20.89
C GLY A 319 -74.67 -5.57 21.08
N THR A 320 -75.23 -5.62 22.29
CA THR A 320 -76.46 -4.88 22.60
C THR A 320 -76.20 -3.40 22.89
N GLY A 321 -74.95 -2.99 23.12
CA GLY A 321 -74.59 -1.63 23.55
C GLY A 321 -74.95 -1.32 25.01
N ALA A 322 -75.35 -2.32 25.79
CA ALA A 322 -75.78 -2.18 27.18
C ALA A 322 -74.67 -2.58 28.17
N THR A 323 -74.45 -1.78 29.22
CA THR A 323 -73.52 -2.09 30.32
C THR A 323 -74.21 -2.73 31.53
N ASP A 324 -75.53 -2.91 31.47
CA ASP A 324 -76.31 -3.56 32.51
C ASP A 324 -77.34 -4.52 31.90
N ALA A 325 -77.80 -5.48 32.72
CA ALA A 325 -78.73 -6.50 32.27
C ALA A 325 -80.11 -5.94 31.89
N ALA A 326 -80.53 -4.79 32.42
CA ALA A 326 -81.83 -4.20 32.12
C ALA A 326 -81.86 -3.56 30.72
N THR A 327 -80.82 -2.80 30.40
CA THR A 327 -80.60 -2.18 29.09
C THR A 327 -80.37 -3.26 28.02
N ALA A 328 -79.66 -4.35 28.35
CA ALA A 328 -79.47 -5.47 27.42
C ALA A 328 -80.80 -6.14 27.05
N ARG A 329 -81.68 -6.37 28.04
CA ARG A 329 -83.04 -6.89 27.78
C ARG A 329 -83.88 -5.92 26.96
N SER A 330 -83.70 -4.62 27.15
CA SER A 330 -84.38 -3.58 26.35
C SER A 330 -83.96 -3.64 24.89
N ASN A 331 -82.66 -3.69 24.63
CA ASN A 331 -82.10 -3.65 23.28
C ASN A 331 -82.38 -4.94 22.49
N LEU A 332 -82.55 -6.07 23.18
CA LEU A 332 -83.04 -7.32 22.61
C LEU A 332 -84.58 -7.35 22.43
N GLY A 333 -85.30 -6.30 22.84
CA GLY A 333 -86.77 -6.23 22.76
C GLY A 333 -87.51 -7.13 23.77
N ALA A 334 -86.80 -7.70 24.75
CA ALA A 334 -87.32 -8.67 25.72
C ALA A 334 -88.10 -8.05 26.90
N ASN A 335 -88.21 -6.71 26.93
CA ASN A 335 -89.06 -5.97 27.87
C ASN A 335 -90.53 -5.87 27.40
N ASN A 336 -90.83 -6.23 26.15
CA ASN A 336 -92.19 -6.29 25.63
C ASN A 336 -92.64 -7.76 25.52
N ALA A 337 -93.70 -8.13 26.26
CA ALA A 337 -94.23 -9.49 26.26
C ALA A 337 -94.69 -9.96 24.86
N SER A 338 -95.08 -9.04 23.96
CA SER A 338 -95.47 -9.39 22.58
C SER A 338 -94.33 -9.95 21.73
N ASN A 339 -93.08 -9.72 22.14
CA ASN A 339 -91.89 -10.18 21.42
C ASN A 339 -91.42 -11.57 21.88
N LEU A 340 -92.05 -12.15 22.91
CA LEU A 340 -91.77 -13.52 23.37
C LEU A 340 -92.79 -14.49 22.74
N THR A 341 -92.50 -14.99 21.54
CA THR A 341 -93.35 -15.94 20.80
C THR A 341 -93.46 -17.33 21.47
N THR A 342 -92.63 -17.63 22.49
CA THR A 342 -92.67 -18.84 23.33
C THR A 342 -92.00 -18.58 24.69
N GLY A 343 -92.59 -19.03 25.81
CA GLY A 343 -91.94 -19.03 27.13
C GLY A 343 -92.88 -18.82 28.33
N THR A 344 -92.37 -19.08 29.54
CA THR A 344 -93.03 -18.75 30.81
C THR A 344 -92.62 -17.36 31.28
N VAL A 345 -93.57 -16.55 31.75
CA VAL A 345 -93.29 -15.26 32.40
C VAL A 345 -93.36 -15.48 33.91
N SER A 346 -92.33 -15.05 34.67
CA SER A 346 -92.33 -15.23 36.12
C SER A 346 -93.45 -14.42 36.79
N ASN A 347 -94.02 -14.94 37.89
CA ASN A 347 -95.11 -14.30 38.63
C ASN A 347 -94.82 -12.83 39.00
N ALA A 348 -93.56 -12.46 39.25
CA ALA A 348 -93.16 -11.10 39.56
C ALA A 348 -93.39 -10.10 38.41
N ARG A 349 -93.41 -10.58 37.16
CA ARG A 349 -93.67 -9.75 35.97
C ARG A 349 -95.12 -9.78 35.50
N VAL A 350 -95.96 -10.62 36.12
CA VAL A 350 -97.42 -10.58 35.95
C VAL A 350 -97.99 -9.80 37.15
N SER A 351 -97.68 -8.49 37.23
CA SER A 351 -98.27 -7.55 38.20
C SER A 351 -99.00 -6.40 37.48
N GLY A 352 -100.19 -6.02 37.97
CA GLY A 352 -100.99 -4.92 37.41
C GLY A 352 -102.42 -5.31 37.01
N ALA A 353 -103.10 -4.37 36.34
CA ALA A 353 -104.43 -4.58 35.77
C ALA A 353 -104.32 -5.23 34.38
N TYR A 354 -105.18 -6.22 34.11
CA TYR A 354 -105.24 -6.90 32.84
C TYR A 354 -106.62 -6.70 32.22
N ASP A 355 -106.63 -6.43 30.91
CA ASP A 355 -107.84 -6.33 30.09
C ASP A 355 -107.78 -7.35 28.94
N GLY A 356 -108.93 -7.85 28.50
CA GLY A 356 -109.03 -8.77 27.37
C GLY A 356 -108.59 -10.23 27.63
N ILE A 357 -108.49 -10.67 28.90
CA ILE A 357 -108.25 -12.09 29.21
C ILE A 357 -109.49 -12.91 28.80
N THR A 358 -109.37 -13.69 27.72
CA THR A 358 -110.47 -14.55 27.23
C THR A 358 -110.51 -15.92 27.91
N THR A 359 -109.42 -16.36 28.54
CA THR A 359 -109.34 -17.63 29.26
C THR A 359 -108.32 -17.54 30.39
N LEU A 360 -108.73 -17.89 31.61
CA LEU A 360 -107.87 -18.00 32.78
C LEU A 360 -107.92 -19.43 33.32
N GLY A 361 -106.96 -20.26 32.92
CA GLY A 361 -106.79 -21.62 33.46
C GLY A 361 -105.75 -21.65 34.57
N GLN A 362 -106.09 -22.20 35.73
CA GLN A 362 -105.17 -22.38 36.86
C GLN A 362 -105.20 -23.82 37.36
N THR A 363 -104.03 -24.36 37.69
CA THR A 363 -103.90 -25.65 38.40
C THR A 363 -103.68 -25.37 39.88
N GLY A 364 -104.71 -25.62 40.71
CA GLY A 364 -104.67 -25.36 42.15
C GLY A 364 -105.68 -24.30 42.59
N THR A 365 -105.47 -23.74 43.78
CA THR A 365 -106.41 -22.80 44.40
C THR A 365 -106.28 -21.41 43.80
N HIS A 366 -107.39 -20.85 43.33
CA HIS A 366 -107.48 -19.42 43.01
C HIS A 366 -107.74 -18.63 44.31
N THR A 367 -106.72 -17.96 44.82
CA THR A 367 -106.82 -17.13 46.04
C THR A 367 -106.85 -15.65 45.66
N ILE A 368 -107.93 -14.96 46.03
CA ILE A 368 -108.04 -13.50 45.86
C ILE A 368 -107.97 -12.86 47.24
N THR A 369 -106.98 -11.99 47.43
CA THR A 369 -106.80 -11.22 48.66
C THR A 369 -106.89 -9.74 48.31
N THR A 370 -108.06 -9.14 48.50
CA THR A 370 -108.28 -7.70 48.33
C THR A 370 -109.09 -7.16 49.49
N SER A 371 -108.91 -5.89 49.82
CA SER A 371 -109.74 -5.17 50.79
C SER A 371 -111.04 -4.62 50.18
N GLY A 372 -111.21 -4.72 48.86
CA GLY A 372 -112.40 -4.27 48.12
C GLY A 372 -113.20 -5.42 47.50
N GLU A 373 -113.94 -5.13 46.43
CA GLU A 373 -114.68 -6.13 45.66
C GLU A 373 -113.72 -7.18 45.07
N ALA A 374 -113.80 -8.41 45.55
CA ALA A 374 -112.90 -9.50 45.16
C ALA A 374 -113.18 -10.03 43.76
N ILE A 375 -114.46 -10.15 43.40
CA ILE A 375 -114.89 -10.62 42.09
C ILE A 375 -116.11 -9.79 41.70
N ARG A 376 -116.04 -9.15 40.53
CA ARG A 376 -117.20 -8.57 39.87
C ARG A 376 -117.45 -9.30 38.58
N ILE A 377 -118.68 -9.77 38.40
CA ILE A 377 -119.11 -10.43 37.18
C ILE A 377 -120.17 -9.55 36.55
N VAL A 378 -119.89 -9.08 35.34
CA VAL A 378 -120.76 -8.15 34.61
C VAL A 378 -121.13 -8.83 33.31
N GLY A 379 -122.43 -8.88 33.01
CA GLY A 379 -122.90 -9.26 31.68
C GLY A 379 -122.42 -8.23 30.65
N PRO A 380 -122.00 -8.64 29.44
CA PRO A 380 -121.48 -7.68 28.46
C PRO A 380 -122.53 -6.68 27.95
N ALA A 381 -123.83 -7.00 28.06
CA ALA A 381 -124.95 -6.09 27.79
C ALA A 381 -125.91 -5.95 28.98
N SER A 382 -126.74 -4.90 28.96
CA SER A 382 -127.74 -4.62 30.02
C SER A 382 -128.89 -5.62 30.08
N THR A 383 -128.93 -6.59 29.19
CA THR A 383 -129.91 -7.69 29.16
C THR A 383 -129.27 -9.04 29.52
N ASP A 384 -127.96 -9.05 29.77
CA ASP A 384 -127.24 -10.29 30.05
C ASP A 384 -127.14 -10.50 31.56
N ASP A 385 -127.71 -11.60 32.01
CA ASP A 385 -127.62 -12.03 33.40
C ASP A 385 -126.26 -12.72 33.65
N PRO A 386 -125.34 -12.12 34.42
CA PRO A 386 -124.05 -12.73 34.70
C PRO A 386 -124.23 -14.02 35.50
N TYR A 387 -123.45 -15.05 35.15
CA TYR A 387 -123.52 -16.34 35.81
C TYR A 387 -122.13 -16.91 36.11
N VAL A 388 -122.05 -17.69 37.19
CA VAL A 388 -120.93 -18.57 37.52
C VAL A 388 -121.38 -20.00 37.23
N THR A 389 -120.71 -20.68 36.32
CA THR A 389 -121.00 -22.08 36.01
C THR A 389 -120.03 -23.02 36.69
N PHE A 390 -120.54 -24.17 37.11
CA PHE A 390 -119.76 -25.30 37.59
C PHE A 390 -119.82 -26.41 36.55
N TYR A 391 -118.66 -26.83 36.06
CA TYR A 391 -118.53 -27.88 35.04
C TYR A 391 -117.90 -29.14 35.64
N LYS A 392 -118.26 -30.29 35.08
CA LYS A 392 -117.55 -31.56 35.24
C LYS A 392 -117.13 -32.02 33.84
N GLY A 393 -115.84 -31.88 33.51
CA GLY A 393 -115.38 -32.00 32.13
C GLY A 393 -116.02 -30.94 31.23
N ALA A 394 -116.52 -31.33 30.06
CA ALA A 394 -117.18 -30.41 29.12
C ALA A 394 -118.66 -30.10 29.45
N ALA A 395 -119.24 -30.73 30.48
CA ALA A 395 -120.66 -30.59 30.80
C ALA A 395 -120.93 -29.70 32.03
N ARG A 396 -121.85 -28.73 31.91
CA ARG A 396 -122.29 -27.87 33.02
C ARG A 396 -123.17 -28.66 33.98
N GLN A 397 -122.89 -28.55 35.27
CA GLN A 397 -123.57 -29.29 36.34
C GLN A 397 -124.50 -28.38 37.15
N ALA A 398 -124.08 -27.14 37.36
CA ALA A 398 -124.82 -26.16 38.13
C ALA A 398 -124.39 -24.77 37.72
N TYR A 399 -125.18 -23.77 38.09
CA TYR A 399 -124.76 -22.39 37.98
C TYR A 399 -125.38 -21.53 39.08
N ILE A 400 -124.70 -20.44 39.38
CA ILE A 400 -125.21 -19.35 40.19
C ILE A 400 -125.44 -18.19 39.24
N GLN A 401 -126.64 -17.65 39.24
CA GLN A 401 -126.99 -16.51 38.40
C GLN A 401 -127.88 -15.57 39.18
N HIS A 402 -127.69 -14.29 38.95
CA HIS A 402 -128.68 -13.29 39.29
C HIS A 402 -129.48 -13.01 38.03
N THR A 403 -130.80 -13.20 38.09
CA THR A 403 -131.71 -12.88 36.99
C THR A 403 -132.46 -11.58 37.26
N ASP A 404 -132.35 -10.61 36.35
CA ASP A 404 -133.18 -9.40 36.38
C ASP A 404 -134.36 -9.48 35.37
N GLY A 405 -135.53 -8.93 35.72
CA GLY A 405 -136.68 -8.84 34.80
C GLY A 405 -138.01 -9.26 35.40
N THR A 406 -139.13 -8.62 35.04
CA THR A 406 -140.40 -8.49 35.80
C THR A 406 -141.25 -9.75 36.10
N GLY A 407 -140.69 -10.98 36.04
CA GLY A 407 -141.39 -12.25 36.27
C GLY A 407 -141.19 -12.89 37.65
N VAL A 408 -141.82 -14.05 37.87
CA VAL A 408 -141.84 -14.83 39.15
C VAL A 408 -140.48 -15.45 39.52
N ASN A 409 -139.40 -15.05 38.85
CA ASN A 409 -138.13 -15.73 38.87
C ASN A 409 -136.90 -14.80 38.91
N GLN A 410 -136.96 -13.71 39.69
CA GLN A 410 -135.88 -12.73 39.84
C GLN A 410 -134.95 -13.01 41.03
N GLY A 411 -133.76 -12.40 41.01
CA GLY A 411 -132.81 -12.38 42.13
C GLY A 411 -131.70 -13.43 42.04
N LEU A 412 -130.84 -13.47 43.06
CA LEU A 412 -129.73 -14.42 43.14
C LEU A 412 -130.24 -15.84 43.36
N ARG A 413 -129.78 -16.77 42.52
CA ARG A 413 -130.26 -18.15 42.51
C ARG A 413 -129.14 -19.15 42.30
N PHE A 414 -129.35 -20.31 42.91
CA PHE A 414 -128.50 -21.46 42.81
C PHE A 414 -129.28 -22.52 42.04
N TYR A 415 -128.91 -22.72 40.78
CA TYR A 415 -129.55 -23.70 39.91
C TYR A 415 -128.70 -24.96 39.84
N ASN A 416 -129.34 -26.08 40.13
CA ASN A 416 -128.79 -27.40 39.85
C ASN A 416 -129.43 -27.92 38.57
N ASP A 417 -128.66 -27.98 37.49
CA ASP A 417 -129.14 -28.44 36.18
C ASP A 417 -129.37 -29.97 36.16
N THR A 418 -128.91 -30.70 37.20
CA THR A 418 -128.86 -32.17 37.22
C THR A 418 -129.89 -32.83 38.15
N ALA A 419 -130.97 -32.13 38.53
CA ALA A 419 -132.03 -32.71 39.38
C ALA A 419 -133.27 -33.14 38.58
N THR A 420 -133.33 -34.43 38.22
CA THR A 420 -134.60 -35.13 37.99
C THR A 420 -135.34 -35.33 39.32
N ALA A 421 -136.56 -34.78 39.44
CA ALA A 421 -137.68 -35.06 40.37
C ALA A 421 -137.42 -35.93 41.63
N ALA A 422 -137.84 -35.63 42.86
CA ALA A 422 -138.88 -34.76 43.38
C ALA A 422 -138.67 -34.52 44.90
N THR A 423 -138.84 -33.29 45.36
CA THR A 423 -139.59 -32.83 46.56
C THR A 423 -139.05 -31.46 46.99
N ARG A 424 -139.92 -30.46 46.86
CA ARG A 424 -139.71 -29.08 47.31
C ARG A 424 -139.70 -29.05 48.84
N PRO A 425 -138.79 -28.29 49.46
CA PRO A 425 -139.23 -27.37 50.50
C PRO A 425 -138.84 -25.95 50.14
N SER A 426 -139.86 -25.09 50.19
CA SER A 426 -139.74 -23.64 50.21
C SER A 426 -138.92 -23.19 51.41
N HIS A 427 -137.88 -22.38 51.17
CA HIS A 427 -137.70 -21.07 51.78
C HIS A 427 -136.80 -20.21 50.91
#